data_AF-A0A386C7Z4-F1
#
_entry.id   AF-A0A386C7Z4-F1
#
_cell.length_a   1.000
_cell.length_b   1.000
_cell.length_c   1.000
_cell.angle_alpha   90.00
_cell.angle_beta   90.00
_cell.angle_gamma   90.00
#
_symmetry.space_group_name_H-M   'P 1'
#
loop_
_entity.id
_entity.type
_entity.pdbx_description
1 polymer ?
#
loop_
_entity_poly.entity_id
_entity_poly.type
_entity_poly.pdbx_seq_one_letter_code
_entity_poly.pdbx_strand_id
1 'polypeptide(L)'
;CEAECFDLILMDLQMPEMDGFAATARIREAEKPSGRHTPIIAMTAHAMHGDRDQCIRGGMDDYISKPVDLRALARMIDRYGVGPSPENSPSLIPHN
;
A
#
# COMPACT_ATOMS: atom_id res chain seq x y z
N CYS A 1 19.73 4.38 -12.59
CA CYS A 1 19.02 3.43 -11.73
C CYS A 1 17.55 3.80 -11.78
N GLU A 2 16.73 3.05 -12.49
CA GLU A 2 15.27 3.24 -12.47
C GLU A 2 14.81 2.93 -11.04
N ALA A 3 14.37 3.96 -10.32
CA ALA A 3 13.66 3.75 -9.07
C ALA A 3 12.28 3.22 -9.46
N GLU A 4 12.07 1.92 -9.34
CA GLU A 4 10.77 1.30 -9.57
C GLU A 4 9.73 1.99 -8.67
N CYS A 5 8.68 2.48 -9.31
CA CYS A 5 7.59 3.14 -8.64
C CYS A 5 6.56 2.08 -8.29
N PHE A 6 6.27 1.90 -7.00
CA PHE A 6 5.20 1.00 -6.57
C PHE A 6 3.88 1.76 -6.54
N ASP A 7 2.82 1.13 -7.03
CA ASP A 7 1.45 1.69 -6.99
C ASP A 7 0.74 1.41 -5.65
N LEU A 8 1.17 0.37 -4.93
CA LEU A 8 0.56 -0.08 -3.69
C LEU A 8 1.54 -0.92 -2.89
N ILE A 9 1.54 -0.76 -1.56
CA ILE A 9 2.33 -1.58 -0.63
C ILE A 9 1.37 -2.30 0.33
N LEU A 10 1.50 -3.61 0.41
CA LEU A 10 0.89 -4.40 1.50
C LEU A 10 1.93 -4.57 2.61
N MET A 11 1.68 -3.99 3.77
CA MET A 11 2.64 -3.91 4.86
C MET A 11 2.27 -4.85 6.00
N ASP A 12 3.10 -5.85 6.27
CA ASP A 12 2.91 -6.71 7.45
C ASP A 12 3.29 -5.98 8.74
N LEU A 13 2.37 -5.88 9.70
CA LEU A 13 2.66 -5.32 11.03
C LEU A 13 3.44 -6.28 11.92
N GLN A 14 3.39 -7.58 11.63
CA GLN A 14 3.98 -8.65 12.43
C GLN A 14 5.13 -9.29 11.65
N MET A 15 6.25 -8.57 11.57
CA MET A 15 7.49 -9.04 10.96
C MET A 15 8.53 -9.40 12.03
N PRO A 16 9.37 -10.42 11.80
CA PRO A 16 10.57 -10.62 12.61
C PRO A 16 11.55 -9.47 12.35
N GLU A 17 12.25 -9.01 13.39
CA GLU A 17 13.31 -7.97 13.37
C GLU A 17 12.84 -6.50 13.29
N MET A 18 11.98 -6.12 12.33
CA MET A 18 11.50 -4.74 12.17
C MET A 18 9.97 -4.68 12.18
N ASP A 19 9.37 -3.79 12.95
CA ASP A 19 7.91 -3.64 12.93
C ASP A 19 7.42 -2.88 11.67
N GLY A 20 6.18 -3.16 11.24
CA GLY A 20 5.60 -2.54 10.05
C GLY A 20 5.36 -1.03 10.13
N PHE A 21 5.21 -0.47 11.34
CA PHE A 21 5.17 0.99 11.55
C PHE A 21 6.54 1.62 11.31
N ALA A 22 7.61 1.00 11.81
CA ALA A 22 8.98 1.48 11.57
C ALA A 22 9.35 1.40 10.08
N ALA A 23 8.89 0.37 9.37
CA ALA A 23 9.02 0.28 7.92
C ALA A 23 8.23 1.39 7.21
N THR A 24 6.98 1.60 7.59
CA THR A 24 6.12 2.67 7.05
C THR A 24 6.75 4.05 7.25
N ALA A 25 7.26 4.34 8.45
CA ALA A 25 7.93 5.60 8.74
C ALA A 25 9.14 5.84 7.83
N ARG A 26 9.94 4.80 7.55
CA ARG A 26 11.06 4.89 6.60
C ARG A 26 10.60 5.15 5.17
N ILE A 27 9.53 4.50 4.73
CA ILE A 27 8.94 4.75 3.40
C ILE A 27 8.47 6.20 3.31
N ARG A 28 7.74 6.70 4.30
CA ARG A 28 7.28 8.10 4.32
C ARG A 28 8.43 9.11 4.33
N GLU A 29 9.54 8.81 5.01
CA GLU A 29 10.74 9.64 4.95
C GLU A 29 11.35 9.67 3.54
N ALA A 30 11.44 8.51 2.89
CA ALA A 30 11.96 8.38 1.54
C ALA A 30 11.06 9.05 0.48
N GLU A 31 9.77 9.22 0.77
CA GLU A 31 8.79 9.90 -0.08
C GLU A 31 8.86 11.43 0.00
N LYS A 32 9.37 12.01 1.10
CA LYS A 32 9.44 13.47 1.26
C LYS A 32 10.13 14.21 0.12
N PRO A 33 11.27 13.75 -0.45
CA PRO A 33 11.95 14.45 -1.53
C PRO A 33 11.18 14.42 -2.85
N SER A 34 10.45 13.34 -3.14
CA SER A 34 9.68 13.19 -4.37
C SER A 34 8.27 13.79 -4.25
N GLY A 35 7.75 13.95 -3.03
CA GLY A 35 6.37 14.31 -2.76
C GLY A 35 5.36 13.25 -3.21
N ARG A 36 5.82 12.08 -3.64
CA ARG A 36 4.96 10.98 -4.06
C ARG A 36 4.45 10.26 -2.82
N HIS A 37 3.15 10.01 -2.77
CA HIS A 37 2.54 9.22 -1.71
C HIS A 37 2.11 7.87 -2.27
N THR A 38 2.82 6.81 -1.89
CA THR A 38 2.49 5.43 -2.25
C THR A 38 1.48 4.90 -1.22
N PRO A 39 0.31 4.40 -1.62
CA PRO A 39 -0.64 3.82 -0.67
C PRO A 39 -0.04 2.62 0.08
N ILE A 40 -0.12 2.64 1.41
CA ILE A 40 0.35 1.56 2.29
C ILE A 40 -0.84 0.96 3.04
N ILE A 41 -1.12 -0.33 2.79
CA ILE A 41 -2.22 -1.08 3.41
C ILE A 41 -1.64 -2.01 4.47
N ALA A 42 -1.98 -1.77 5.73
CA ALA A 42 -1.51 -2.57 6.85
C ALA A 42 -2.15 -3.96 6.85
N MET A 43 -1.37 -5.02 7.05
CA MET A 43 -1.83 -6.37 7.26
C MET A 43 -1.70 -6.70 8.75
N THR A 44 -2.84 -6.83 9.44
CA THR A 44 -2.89 -7.07 10.89
C THR A 44 -3.48 -8.44 11.21
N ALA A 45 -2.96 -9.14 12.23
CA ALA A 45 -3.56 -10.38 12.73
C ALA A 45 -4.88 -10.13 13.49
N HIS A 46 -5.08 -8.92 14.01
CA HIS A 46 -6.29 -8.50 14.71
C HIS A 46 -6.79 -7.18 14.13
N ALA A 47 -8.02 -7.18 13.61
CA ALA A 47 -8.68 -5.99 13.10
C ALA A 47 -9.51 -5.30 14.21
N MET A 48 -8.93 -5.13 15.39
CA MET A 48 -9.63 -4.43 16.46
C MET A 48 -9.63 -2.93 16.18
N HIS A 49 -10.68 -2.23 16.61
CA HIS A 49 -10.90 -0.81 16.31
C HIS A 49 -9.71 0.09 16.73
N GLY A 50 -8.98 -0.27 17.79
CA GLY A 50 -7.80 0.46 18.25
C GLY A 50 -6.57 0.32 17.34
N ASP A 51 -6.46 -0.80 16.61
CA ASP A 51 -5.34 -1.05 15.69
C ASP A 51 -5.46 -0.15 14.45
N ARG A 52 -6.69 0.13 14.02
CA ARG A 52 -6.96 1.02 12.89
C ARG A 52 -6.42 2.43 13.14
N ASP A 53 -6.75 3.03 14.27
CA ASP A 53 -6.32 4.39 14.59
C ASP A 53 -4.80 4.48 14.78
N GLN A 54 -4.16 3.39 15.21
CA GLN A 54 -2.71 3.31 15.26
C GLN A 54 -2.09 3.24 13.86
N CYS A 55 -2.63 2.42 12.95
CA CYS A 55 -2.19 2.31 11.56
C CYS A 55 -2.27 3.66 10.83
N ILE A 56 -3.42 4.33 10.93
CA ILE A 56 -3.63 5.62 10.26
C ILE A 56 -2.69 6.70 10.84
N ARG A 57 -2.51 6.76 12.17
CA ARG A 57 -1.54 7.68 12.79
C ARG A 57 -0.09 7.34 12.43
N GLY A 58 0.21 6.08 12.16
CA GLY A 58 1.51 5.61 11.71
C GLY A 58 1.82 5.96 10.25
N GLY A 59 0.89 6.60 9.53
CA GLY A 59 1.06 7.00 8.14
C GLY A 59 0.65 5.92 7.14
N MET A 60 -0.15 4.93 7.54
CA MET A 60 -0.76 3.95 6.64
C MET A 60 -2.13 4.45 6.15
N ASP A 61 -2.56 3.99 4.98
CA ASP A 61 -3.75 4.49 4.29
C ASP A 61 -5.01 3.64 4.55
N ASP A 62 -4.83 2.34 4.75
CA ASP A 62 -5.89 1.40 5.13
C ASP A 62 -5.31 0.17 5.82
N TYR A 63 -6.16 -0.80 6.15
CA TYR A 63 -5.76 -2.05 6.77
C TYR A 63 -6.64 -3.24 6.35
N ILE A 64 -6.05 -4.44 6.37
CA ILE A 64 -6.70 -5.71 6.10
C ILE A 64 -6.33 -6.74 7.18
N SER A 65 -7.31 -7.51 7.65
CA SER A 65 -7.06 -8.58 8.61
C SER A 65 -6.44 -9.80 7.93
N LYS A 66 -5.57 -10.50 8.67
CA LYS A 66 -5.10 -11.85 8.34
C LYS A 66 -6.06 -12.89 8.94
N PRO A 67 -6.33 -14.02 8.26
CA PRO A 67 -5.90 -14.33 6.89
C PRO A 67 -6.55 -13.38 5.86
N VAL A 68 -5.79 -13.03 4.82
CA VAL A 68 -6.22 -12.04 3.82
C VAL A 68 -7.41 -12.57 3.02
N ASP A 69 -8.55 -11.89 3.07
CA ASP A 69 -9.65 -12.14 2.15
C ASP A 69 -9.31 -11.54 0.78
N LEU A 70 -9.16 -12.41 -0.23
CA LEU A 70 -8.87 -12.01 -1.60
C LEU A 70 -9.90 -11.04 -2.18
N ARG A 71 -11.18 -11.12 -1.77
CA ARG A 71 -12.21 -10.16 -2.21
C ARG A 71 -12.00 -8.80 -1.57
N ALA A 72 -11.56 -8.74 -0.31
CA ALA A 72 -11.22 -7.50 0.35
C ALA A 72 -9.96 -6.88 -0.25
N LEU A 73 -8.95 -7.70 -0.53
CA LEU A 73 -7.74 -7.27 -1.20
C LEU A 73 -8.02 -6.72 -2.61
N ALA A 74 -8.82 -7.41 -3.42
CA ALA A 74 -9.21 -6.94 -4.75
C ALA A 74 -9.87 -5.56 -4.69
N ARG A 75 -10.80 -5.35 -3.74
CA ARG A 75 -11.42 -4.02 -3.54
C ARG A 75 -10.41 -2.93 -3.14
N MET A 76 -9.37 -3.29 -2.39
CA MET A 76 -8.30 -2.35 -2.03
C MET A 76 -7.43 -2.03 -3.23
N ILE A 77 -7.07 -3.02 -4.03
CA ILE A 77 -6.33 -2.81 -5.29
C ILE A 77 -7.16 -1.95 -6.24
N ASP A 78 -8.45 -2.19 -6.41
CA ASP A 78 -9.31 -1.36 -7.26
C ASP A 78 -9.43 0.08 -6.72
N ARG A 79 -9.42 0.24 -5.40
CA ARG A 79 -9.52 1.55 -4.73
C ARG A 79 -8.22 2.36 -4.82
N TYR A 80 -7.08 1.71 -4.65
CA TYR A 80 -5.77 2.37 -4.46
C TYR A 80 -4.81 2.17 -5.63
N GLY A 81 -4.92 1.06 -6.37
CA GLY A 81 -4.04 0.65 -7.46
C GLY A 81 -4.26 1.38 -8.79
N VAL A 82 -4.92 2.53 -8.77
CA VAL A 82 -5.08 3.40 -9.94
C VAL A 82 -4.46 4.76 -9.63
N GLY A 83 -3.12 4.80 -9.62
CA GLY A 83 -2.35 6.04 -9.79
C GLY A 83 -2.05 6.25 -11.28
N PRO A 84 -1.99 7.49 -11.79
CA PRO A 84 -1.75 7.76 -13.20
C PRO A 84 -0.29 7.47 -13.56
N SER A 85 0.02 6.20 -13.86
CA SER A 85 1.24 5.85 -14.60
C SER A 85 0.94 6.03 -16.10
N PRO A 86 1.58 7.00 -16.78
CA PRO A 86 1.33 7.26 -18.21
C PRO A 86 1.63 6.05 -19.11
N GLU A 87 2.34 5.02 -18.62
CA GLU A 87 2.60 3.78 -19.34
C GLU A 87 1.43 2.76 -19.38
N ASN A 88 0.40 2.88 -18.53
CA ASN A 88 -0.68 1.88 -18.44
C ASN A 88 -1.94 2.24 -19.24
N SER A 89 -1.82 3.10 -20.26
CA SER A 89 -2.87 3.20 -21.27
C SER A 89 -2.86 1.88 -22.06
N PRO A 90 -3.94 1.07 -22.06
CA PRO A 90 -4.01 -0.06 -22.97
C PRO A 90 -3.92 0.53 -24.37
N SER A 91 -2.80 0.25 -25.05
CA SER A 91 -2.68 0.48 -26.48
C SER A 91 -3.85 -0.25 -27.12
N LEU A 92 -4.89 0.49 -27.49
CA LEU A 92 -5.90 0.06 -28.43
C LEU A 92 -5.14 -0.12 -29.76
N ILE A 93 -4.50 -1.27 -29.91
CA ILE A 93 -4.12 -1.79 -31.21
C ILE A 93 -5.43 -2.05 -31.96
N PRO A 94 -5.75 -1.30 -33.03
CA PRO A 94 -6.89 -1.66 -33.85
C PRO A 94 -6.55 -2.99 -34.51
N HIS A 95 -7.24 -4.06 -34.09
CA HIS A 95 -7.31 -5.28 -34.86
C HIS A 95 -8.06 -4.96 -36.15
N ASN A 96 -7.30 -4.88 -37.24
CA ASN A 96 -7.82 -4.87 -38.61
C ASN A 96 -8.47 -6.20 -38.95
#